data_AF-H3CBN4-F1
#
_entry.id   AF-H3CBN4-F1
#
_cell.length_a   1.000
_cell.length_b   1.000
_cell.length_c   1.000
_cell.angle_alpha   90.00
_cell.angle_beta   90.00
_cell.angle_gamma   90.00
#
_symmetry.space_group_name_H-M   'P 1'
#
loop_
_entity.id
_entity.type
_entity.pdbx_description
1 polymer ?
#
loop_
_entity_poly.entity_id
_entity_poly.type
_entity_poly.pdbx_seq_one_letter_code
_entity_poly.pdbx_strand_id
1 'polypeptide(L)'
;IPVLYMLIFILGLSGNGVVIFTVWRSKSKRRAADVYIGNLAFADLTFVVTLPLWAVYTALGYHWPFGVALCKISSYVVLVNMYASVFCLTCLSFDRYLAIVHSLSSSRLRSRGTMLASLGAIWLLSGLLAVPTLLFRTTLNDQNSNRTTCGMDFSLVTGNQKHELLWIAGLSLSSSALGFLLPFLAMTIFYCFIGCTVTRHFNNLRKEDQKKKRLLKIITTLVVVFAICWTPFHVLKSMDALSYLNLAPTSCGFVRLLLLAHPYATCLAYVNSCLNPLLYAFFDLRFRSQCLCLLNLKSTWLEQKQENLICFYSCFPKKRDTVMG
;
A
#
# COMPACT_ATOMS: atom_id res chain seq x y z
N ILE A 1 5.83 19.24 -7.03
CA ILE A 1 4.75 18.25 -6.77
C ILE A 1 4.17 17.67 -8.07
N PRO A 2 3.71 18.45 -9.07
CA PRO A 2 3.13 17.89 -10.31
C PRO A 2 4.03 16.88 -11.03
N VAL A 3 5.34 17.19 -11.15
CA VAL A 3 6.35 16.28 -11.72
C VAL A 3 6.41 14.95 -10.97
N LEU A 4 6.36 14.99 -9.64
CA LEU A 4 6.37 13.77 -8.81
C LEU A 4 5.10 12.93 -9.05
N TYR A 5 3.92 13.55 -9.15
CA TYR A 5 2.69 12.83 -9.48
C TYR A 5 2.77 12.13 -10.84
N MET A 6 3.38 12.77 -11.85
CA MET A 6 3.59 12.15 -13.16
C MET A 6 4.60 11.00 -13.12
N LEU A 7 5.67 11.12 -12.31
CA LEU A 7 6.61 10.02 -12.09
C LEU A 7 5.93 8.83 -11.39
N ILE A 8 5.14 9.09 -10.34
CA ILE A 8 4.35 8.06 -9.64
C ILE A 8 3.36 7.40 -10.60
N PHE A 9 2.72 8.17 -11.49
CA PHE A 9 1.84 7.64 -12.53
C PHE A 9 2.57 6.66 -13.45
N ILE A 10 3.71 7.06 -14.03
CA ILE A 10 4.46 6.21 -14.99
C ILE A 10 4.98 4.94 -14.30
N LEU A 11 5.60 5.09 -13.13
CA LEU A 11 6.15 3.97 -12.37
C LEU A 11 5.05 3.05 -11.83
N GLY A 12 3.96 3.63 -11.33
CA GLY A 12 2.82 2.88 -10.81
C GLY A 12 2.06 2.13 -11.90
N LEU A 13 1.82 2.76 -13.06
CA LEU A 13 1.13 2.15 -14.19
C LEU A 13 1.91 0.94 -14.72
N SER A 14 3.19 1.13 -14.99
CA SER A 14 4.07 0.06 -15.49
C SER A 14 4.30 -1.03 -14.44
N GLY A 15 4.69 -0.65 -13.23
CA GLY A 15 5.02 -1.58 -12.15
C GLY A 15 3.84 -2.44 -11.72
N ASN A 16 2.69 -1.81 -11.40
CA ASN A 16 1.51 -2.56 -10.96
C ASN A 16 0.89 -3.38 -12.10
N GLY A 17 0.97 -2.91 -13.35
CA GLY A 17 0.58 -3.70 -14.53
C GLY A 17 1.37 -5.01 -14.63
N VAL A 18 2.70 -4.97 -14.43
CA VAL A 18 3.55 -6.17 -14.40
C VAL A 18 3.18 -7.09 -13.24
N VAL A 19 2.90 -6.56 -12.05
CA VAL A 19 2.45 -7.35 -10.89
C VAL A 19 1.15 -8.10 -11.19
N ILE A 20 0.13 -7.40 -11.70
CA ILE A 20 -1.14 -8.03 -12.07
C ILE A 20 -0.91 -9.13 -13.12
N PHE A 21 -0.12 -8.84 -14.15
CA PHE A 21 0.17 -9.79 -15.22
C PHE A 21 0.87 -11.07 -14.72
N THR A 22 1.91 -10.93 -13.89
CA THR A 22 2.67 -12.07 -13.32
C THR A 22 1.82 -12.95 -12.40
N VAL A 23 1.01 -12.33 -11.55
CA VAL A 23 0.04 -13.03 -10.69
C VAL A 23 -1.01 -13.74 -11.54
N TRP A 24 -1.50 -13.09 -12.60
CA TRP A 24 -2.56 -13.65 -13.43
C TRP A 24 -2.08 -14.87 -14.23
N ARG A 25 -0.89 -14.79 -14.85
CA ARG A 25 -0.25 -15.86 -15.63
C ARG A 25 0.03 -17.11 -14.79
N SER A 26 0.30 -16.97 -13.50
CA SER A 26 0.70 -18.07 -12.63
C SER A 26 -0.47 -18.84 -11.98
N LYS A 27 -1.64 -18.95 -12.66
CA LYS A 27 -2.91 -19.48 -12.12
C LYS A 27 -2.77 -20.75 -11.28
N SER A 28 -2.02 -21.73 -11.77
CA SER A 28 -1.88 -23.06 -11.15
C SER A 28 -1.03 -23.07 -9.86
N LYS A 29 -0.19 -22.06 -9.63
CA LYS A 29 0.78 -22.02 -8.51
C LYS A 29 0.59 -20.84 -7.54
N ARG A 30 -0.58 -20.18 -7.57
CA ARG A 30 -0.85 -18.99 -6.74
C ARG A 30 -0.95 -19.35 -5.27
N ARG A 31 -0.21 -18.63 -4.42
CA ARG A 31 -0.36 -18.62 -2.97
C ARG A 31 -1.44 -17.61 -2.59
N ALA A 32 -2.00 -17.73 -1.38
CA ALA A 32 -2.92 -16.74 -0.84
C ALA A 32 -2.33 -15.32 -0.86
N ALA A 33 -1.05 -15.19 -0.48
CA ALA A 33 -0.33 -13.92 -0.54
C ALA A 33 -0.27 -13.31 -1.96
N ASP A 34 -0.15 -14.14 -3.00
CA ASP A 34 -0.08 -13.66 -4.39
C ASP A 34 -1.42 -13.05 -4.84
N VAL A 35 -2.55 -13.53 -4.28
CA VAL A 35 -3.88 -12.98 -4.58
C VAL A 35 -4.08 -11.62 -3.92
N TYR A 36 -3.68 -11.45 -2.66
CA TYR A 36 -3.71 -10.13 -2.00
C TYR A 36 -2.77 -9.14 -2.69
N ILE A 37 -1.56 -9.56 -3.08
CA ILE A 37 -0.62 -8.72 -3.85
C ILE A 37 -1.24 -8.27 -5.17
N GLY A 38 -1.94 -9.17 -5.88
CA GLY A 38 -2.64 -8.81 -7.12
C GLY A 38 -3.78 -7.80 -6.90
N ASN A 39 -4.53 -7.91 -5.80
CA ASN A 39 -5.59 -6.95 -5.45
C ASN A 39 -5.03 -5.59 -5.03
N LEU A 40 -3.94 -5.60 -4.26
CA LEU A 40 -3.20 -4.39 -3.90
C LEU A 40 -2.70 -3.67 -5.16
N ALA A 41 -2.08 -4.40 -6.09
CA ALA A 41 -1.64 -3.84 -7.37
C ALA A 41 -2.81 -3.30 -8.21
N PHE A 42 -3.99 -3.93 -8.16
CA PHE A 42 -5.18 -3.42 -8.84
C PHE A 42 -5.71 -2.11 -8.20
N ALA A 43 -5.75 -2.03 -6.86
CA ALA A 43 -6.09 -0.79 -6.16
C ALA A 43 -5.11 0.33 -6.50
N ASP A 44 -3.80 0.05 -6.43
CA ASP A 44 -2.75 1.01 -6.79
C ASP A 44 -2.88 1.47 -8.25
N LEU A 45 -3.13 0.54 -9.19
CA LEU A 45 -3.30 0.85 -10.61
C LEU A 45 -4.47 1.79 -10.88
N THR A 46 -5.63 1.52 -10.26
CA THR A 46 -6.83 2.36 -10.43
C THR A 46 -6.61 3.76 -9.84
N PHE A 47 -5.90 3.86 -8.72
CA PHE A 47 -5.52 5.15 -8.14
C PHE A 47 -4.54 5.93 -9.00
N VAL A 48 -3.43 5.34 -9.46
CA VAL A 48 -2.40 6.10 -10.18
C VAL A 48 -2.91 6.70 -11.48
N VAL A 49 -3.90 6.07 -12.14
CA VAL A 49 -4.58 6.62 -13.32
C VAL A 49 -5.27 7.96 -13.04
N THR A 50 -5.63 8.26 -11.79
CA THR A 50 -6.19 9.56 -11.39
C THR A 50 -5.15 10.65 -11.17
N LEU A 51 -3.86 10.30 -10.98
CA LEU A 51 -2.80 11.25 -10.64
C LEU A 51 -2.56 12.36 -11.67
N PRO A 52 -2.67 12.15 -12.99
CA PRO A 52 -2.58 13.25 -13.95
C PRO A 52 -3.58 14.38 -13.69
N LEU A 53 -4.80 14.06 -13.22
CA LEU A 53 -5.80 15.07 -12.85
C LEU A 53 -5.31 15.90 -11.66
N TRP A 54 -4.78 15.23 -10.63
CA TRP A 54 -4.22 15.89 -9.45
C TRP A 54 -2.94 16.69 -9.76
N ALA A 55 -2.17 16.26 -10.76
CA ALA A 55 -0.97 16.95 -11.22
C ALA A 55 -1.34 18.28 -11.88
N VAL A 56 -2.32 18.26 -12.80
CA VAL A 56 -2.87 19.48 -13.42
C VAL A 56 -3.49 20.39 -12.37
N TYR A 57 -4.31 19.85 -11.46
CA TYR A 57 -4.88 20.61 -10.35
C TYR A 57 -3.82 21.36 -9.55
N THR A 58 -2.73 20.67 -9.19
CA THR A 58 -1.63 21.28 -8.43
C THR A 58 -0.83 22.28 -9.26
N ALA A 59 -0.63 22.02 -10.56
CA ALA A 59 0.12 22.89 -11.46
C ALA A 59 -0.61 24.21 -11.76
N LEU A 60 -1.95 24.18 -11.82
CA LEU A 60 -2.81 25.35 -12.02
C LEU A 60 -3.09 26.10 -10.71
N GLY A 61 -2.26 25.92 -9.67
CA GLY A 61 -2.44 26.56 -8.38
C GLY A 61 -3.72 26.14 -7.67
N TYR A 62 -4.07 24.86 -7.68
CA TYR A 62 -5.29 24.32 -7.08
C TYR A 62 -6.58 24.74 -7.81
N HIS A 63 -6.51 24.98 -9.12
CA HIS A 63 -7.70 25.13 -9.98
C HIS A 63 -8.10 23.77 -10.60
N TRP A 64 -9.37 23.37 -10.48
CA TRP A 64 -9.93 22.11 -10.95
C TRP A 64 -10.79 22.31 -12.22
N PRO A 65 -10.24 22.05 -13.42
CA PRO A 65 -10.94 22.29 -14.69
C PRO A 65 -11.80 21.11 -15.18
N PHE A 66 -11.81 19.97 -14.47
CA PHE A 66 -12.36 18.71 -14.97
C PHE A 66 -13.83 18.46 -14.63
N GLY A 67 -14.50 19.44 -14.02
CA GLY A 67 -15.90 19.35 -13.60
C GLY A 67 -16.15 18.47 -12.37
N VAL A 68 -17.42 18.47 -11.93
CA VAL A 68 -17.87 17.83 -10.68
C VAL A 68 -17.68 16.31 -10.68
N ALA A 69 -18.00 15.65 -11.80
CA ALA A 69 -17.94 14.19 -11.90
C ALA A 69 -16.53 13.66 -11.64
N LEU A 70 -15.52 14.24 -12.30
CA LEU A 70 -14.13 13.82 -12.10
C LEU A 70 -13.59 14.24 -10.73
N CYS A 71 -14.06 15.35 -10.13
CA CYS A 71 -13.70 15.72 -8.75
C CYS A 71 -14.17 14.64 -7.76
N LYS A 72 -15.44 14.21 -7.88
CA LYS A 72 -16.04 13.16 -7.05
C LYS A 72 -15.36 11.79 -7.26
N ILE A 73 -15.27 11.33 -8.52
CA ILE A 73 -14.75 10.00 -8.85
C ILE A 73 -13.27 9.89 -8.49
N SER A 74 -12.44 10.88 -8.84
CA SER A 74 -11.01 10.81 -8.55
C SER A 74 -10.75 10.82 -7.03
N SER A 75 -11.44 11.67 -6.27
CA SER A 75 -11.33 11.71 -4.81
C SER A 75 -11.80 10.42 -4.15
N TYR A 76 -12.89 9.83 -4.67
CA TYR A 76 -13.40 8.54 -4.19
C TYR A 76 -12.40 7.41 -4.43
N VAL A 77 -11.83 7.32 -5.64
CA VAL A 77 -10.83 6.30 -6.00
C VAL A 77 -9.58 6.41 -5.12
N VAL A 78 -9.11 7.62 -4.83
CA VAL A 78 -7.97 7.85 -3.90
C VAL A 78 -8.26 7.22 -2.53
N LEU A 79 -9.47 7.43 -2.00
CA LEU A 79 -9.83 6.97 -0.67
C LEU A 79 -10.10 5.44 -0.64
N VAL A 80 -10.73 4.90 -1.69
CA VAL A 80 -10.88 3.45 -1.87
C VAL A 80 -9.52 2.76 -1.92
N ASN A 81 -8.56 3.33 -2.67
CA ASN A 81 -7.21 2.79 -2.74
C ASN A 81 -6.52 2.77 -1.37
N MET A 82 -6.63 3.85 -0.59
CA MET A 82 -6.07 3.92 0.77
C MET A 82 -6.61 2.77 1.64
N TYR A 83 -7.94 2.61 1.71
CA TYR A 83 -8.56 1.56 2.53
C TYR A 83 -8.26 0.15 2.00
N ALA A 84 -8.38 -0.07 0.69
CA ALA A 84 -8.15 -1.38 0.10
C ALA A 84 -6.69 -1.81 0.30
N SER A 85 -5.75 -0.87 0.15
CA SER A 85 -4.32 -1.11 0.34
C SER A 85 -4.00 -1.50 1.78
N VAL A 86 -4.48 -0.71 2.74
CA VAL A 86 -4.18 -0.98 4.16
C VAL A 86 -4.82 -2.28 4.63
N PHE A 87 -6.07 -2.56 4.23
CA PHE A 87 -6.72 -3.82 4.62
C PHE A 87 -6.08 -5.04 3.95
N CYS A 88 -5.63 -4.94 2.69
CA CYS A 88 -4.83 -5.99 2.06
C CYS A 88 -3.53 -6.28 2.84
N LEU A 89 -2.81 -5.24 3.26
CA LEU A 89 -1.60 -5.38 4.08
C LEU A 89 -1.89 -5.98 5.45
N THR A 90 -2.99 -5.60 6.10
CA THR A 90 -3.43 -6.20 7.37
C THR A 90 -3.76 -7.68 7.21
N CYS A 91 -4.51 -8.06 6.18
CA CYS A 91 -4.82 -9.46 5.90
C CYS A 91 -3.58 -10.28 5.54
N LEU A 92 -2.64 -9.71 4.79
CA LEU A 92 -1.33 -10.33 4.52
C LEU A 92 -0.54 -10.57 5.82
N SER A 93 -0.49 -9.57 6.70
CA SER A 93 0.18 -9.66 8.00
C SER A 93 -0.48 -10.72 8.90
N PHE A 94 -1.81 -10.78 8.91
CA PHE A 94 -2.57 -11.78 9.65
C PHE A 94 -2.35 -13.21 9.12
N ASP A 95 -2.36 -13.40 7.78
CA ASP A 95 -2.04 -14.70 7.17
C ASP A 95 -0.62 -15.17 7.53
N ARG A 96 0.35 -14.24 7.63
CA ARG A 96 1.70 -14.58 8.11
C ARG A 96 1.73 -14.94 9.59
N TYR A 97 1.00 -14.21 10.43
CA TYR A 97 0.86 -14.52 11.84
C TYR A 97 0.30 -15.94 12.04
N LEU A 98 -0.79 -16.30 11.36
CA LEU A 98 -1.37 -17.65 11.44
C LEU A 98 -0.39 -18.74 10.95
N ALA A 99 0.37 -18.45 9.88
CA ALA A 99 1.31 -19.41 9.30
C ALA A 99 2.54 -19.68 10.18
N ILE A 100 2.96 -18.72 11.01
CA ILE A 100 4.19 -18.78 11.81
C ILE A 100 3.89 -19.10 13.28
N VAL A 101 2.97 -18.36 13.90
CA VAL A 101 2.68 -18.47 15.34
C VAL A 101 1.85 -19.71 15.64
N HIS A 102 0.83 -19.99 14.82
CA HIS A 102 -0.08 -21.12 15.03
C HIS A 102 0.24 -22.33 14.14
N SER A 103 1.27 -22.24 13.29
CA SER A 103 1.66 -23.26 12.31
C SER A 103 0.48 -23.85 11.49
N LEU A 104 -0.57 -23.06 11.28
CA LEU A 104 -1.77 -23.49 10.56
C LEU A 104 -1.47 -23.51 9.06
N SER A 105 -0.85 -24.57 8.57
CA SER A 105 -0.50 -24.74 7.15
C SER A 105 -1.72 -25.10 6.28
N SER A 106 -2.73 -25.77 6.85
CA SER A 106 -3.89 -26.35 6.15
C SER A 106 -5.25 -26.03 6.81
N SER A 107 -5.34 -25.02 7.68
CA SER A 107 -6.60 -24.75 8.39
C SER A 107 -7.68 -24.13 7.49
N ARG A 108 -8.95 -24.32 7.88
CA ARG A 108 -10.13 -23.71 7.22
C ARG A 108 -10.00 -22.19 7.06
N LEU A 109 -9.34 -21.51 8.00
CA LEU A 109 -9.08 -20.05 7.97
C LEU A 109 -8.16 -19.61 6.82
N ARG A 110 -7.35 -20.52 6.26
CA ARG A 110 -6.48 -20.25 5.10
C ARG A 110 -7.01 -20.92 3.82
N SER A 111 -8.26 -21.38 3.83
CA SER A 111 -8.93 -21.90 2.66
C SER A 111 -9.12 -20.82 1.59
N ARG A 112 -9.25 -21.25 0.33
CA ARG A 112 -9.53 -20.34 -0.79
C ARG A 112 -10.85 -19.58 -0.59
N GLY A 113 -11.85 -20.21 0.02
CA GLY A 113 -13.15 -19.59 0.32
C GLY A 113 -13.01 -18.42 1.31
N THR A 114 -12.31 -18.63 2.42
CA THR A 114 -12.06 -17.56 3.41
C THR A 114 -11.28 -16.39 2.82
N MET A 115 -10.29 -16.67 1.98
CA MET A 115 -9.53 -15.62 1.27
C MET A 115 -10.40 -14.84 0.27
N LEU A 116 -11.29 -15.50 -0.48
CA LEU A 116 -12.19 -14.78 -1.40
C LEU A 116 -13.22 -13.95 -0.63
N ALA A 117 -13.74 -14.48 0.48
CA ALA A 117 -14.64 -13.75 1.36
C ALA A 117 -13.97 -12.52 1.98
N SER A 118 -12.72 -12.63 2.45
CA SER A 118 -11.98 -11.48 2.98
C SER A 118 -11.71 -10.43 1.91
N LEU A 119 -11.39 -10.81 0.67
CA LEU A 119 -11.26 -9.86 -0.44
C LEU A 119 -12.57 -9.15 -0.77
N GLY A 120 -13.69 -9.88 -0.79
CA GLY A 120 -15.01 -9.29 -0.93
C GLY A 120 -15.30 -8.26 0.17
N ALA A 121 -14.98 -8.61 1.42
CA ALA A 121 -15.11 -7.70 2.57
C ALA A 121 -14.20 -6.47 2.45
N ILE A 122 -12.95 -6.64 2.00
CA ILE A 122 -12.01 -5.52 1.77
C ILE A 122 -12.60 -4.53 0.77
N TRP A 123 -13.06 -5.01 -0.39
CA TRP A 123 -13.59 -4.12 -1.43
C TRP A 123 -14.89 -3.45 -1.01
N LEU A 124 -15.80 -4.20 -0.38
CA LEU A 124 -17.05 -3.66 0.14
C LEU A 124 -16.81 -2.59 1.20
N LEU A 125 -15.96 -2.88 2.20
CA LEU A 125 -15.67 -1.97 3.29
C LEU A 125 -14.92 -0.74 2.79
N SER A 126 -13.95 -0.90 1.88
CA SER A 126 -13.20 0.22 1.30
C SER A 126 -14.11 1.15 0.50
N GLY A 127 -15.02 0.58 -0.30
CA GLY A 127 -16.04 1.34 -1.03
C GLY A 127 -16.96 2.09 -0.08
N LEU A 128 -17.52 1.39 0.92
CA LEU A 128 -18.46 1.96 1.89
C LEU A 128 -17.83 3.11 2.70
N LEU A 129 -16.62 2.90 3.23
CA LEU A 129 -15.90 3.92 4.00
C LEU A 129 -15.50 5.14 3.15
N ALA A 130 -15.45 5.00 1.82
CA ALA A 130 -15.15 6.08 0.91
C ALA A 130 -16.40 6.87 0.44
N VAL A 131 -17.62 6.35 0.68
CA VAL A 131 -18.89 6.98 0.26
C VAL A 131 -19.03 8.43 0.69
N PRO A 132 -18.68 8.85 1.94
CA PRO A 132 -18.78 10.26 2.32
C PRO A 132 -18.01 11.19 1.38
N THR A 133 -16.85 10.75 0.87
CA THR A 133 -16.09 11.55 -0.11
C THR A 133 -16.83 11.67 -1.44
N LEU A 134 -17.49 10.60 -1.90
CA LEU A 134 -18.28 10.65 -3.13
C LEU A 134 -19.49 11.58 -3.02
N LEU A 135 -20.15 11.58 -1.85
CA LEU A 135 -21.33 12.40 -1.57
C LEU A 135 -20.96 13.88 -1.42
N PHE A 136 -19.99 14.18 -0.56
CA PHE A 136 -19.67 15.55 -0.13
C PHE A 136 -18.62 16.26 -1.00
N ARG A 137 -17.84 15.57 -1.84
CA ARG A 137 -16.96 16.27 -2.79
C ARG A 137 -17.76 16.99 -3.85
N THR A 138 -17.40 18.24 -4.12
CA THR A 138 -17.96 19.05 -5.21
C THR A 138 -16.93 20.07 -5.71
N THR A 139 -17.26 20.77 -6.79
CA THR A 139 -16.49 21.93 -7.25
C THR A 139 -16.97 23.20 -6.55
N LEU A 140 -16.05 23.89 -5.88
CA LEU A 140 -16.32 25.13 -5.16
C LEU A 140 -15.70 26.30 -5.91
N ASN A 141 -16.50 27.28 -6.30
CA ASN A 141 -16.02 28.49 -6.99
C ASN A 141 -15.67 29.56 -5.95
N ASP A 142 -14.40 29.92 -5.90
CA ASP A 142 -13.94 31.10 -5.16
C ASP A 142 -14.22 32.36 -5.99
N GLN A 143 -15.17 33.17 -5.53
CA GLN A 143 -15.58 34.40 -6.21
C GLN A 143 -14.46 35.45 -6.25
N ASN A 144 -13.52 35.42 -5.30
CA ASN A 144 -12.46 36.41 -5.21
C ASN A 144 -11.29 36.10 -6.15
N SER A 145 -11.02 34.83 -6.45
CA SER A 145 -9.88 34.40 -7.27
C SER A 145 -10.28 33.80 -8.63
N ASN A 146 -11.58 33.79 -8.96
CA ASN A 146 -12.16 33.12 -10.13
C ASN A 146 -11.64 31.69 -10.29
N ARG A 147 -11.46 30.98 -9.16
CA ARG A 147 -10.85 29.66 -9.10
C ARG A 147 -11.88 28.64 -8.65
N THR A 148 -12.07 27.61 -9.46
CA THR A 148 -12.80 26.41 -9.06
C THR A 148 -11.86 25.45 -8.34
N THR A 149 -12.17 25.06 -7.12
CA THR A 149 -11.43 24.04 -6.37
C THR A 149 -12.25 22.76 -6.28
N CYS A 150 -11.60 21.60 -6.14
CA CYS A 150 -12.28 20.37 -5.76
C CYS A 150 -12.20 20.26 -4.23
N GLY A 151 -13.33 20.39 -3.54
CA GLY A 151 -13.41 20.54 -2.09
C GLY A 151 -14.54 19.72 -1.46
N MET A 152 -14.53 19.60 -0.14
CA MET A 152 -15.64 19.01 0.60
C MET A 152 -16.70 20.10 0.85
N ASP A 153 -17.96 19.76 0.66
CA ASP A 153 -19.12 20.61 0.94
C ASP A 153 -20.13 19.86 1.81
N PHE A 154 -20.43 20.43 2.97
CA PHE A 154 -21.36 19.87 3.96
C PHE A 154 -22.69 20.60 4.03
N SER A 155 -22.94 21.55 3.12
CA SER A 155 -24.20 22.30 3.04
C SER A 155 -25.45 21.41 2.97
N LEU A 156 -25.32 20.21 2.38
CA LEU A 156 -26.39 19.20 2.31
C LEU A 156 -26.80 18.60 3.66
N VAL A 157 -25.92 18.62 4.66
CA VAL A 157 -26.16 18.01 5.98
C VAL A 157 -26.23 19.02 7.12
N THR A 158 -25.68 20.22 6.93
CA THR A 158 -25.77 21.28 7.92
C THR A 158 -25.59 22.67 7.30
N GLY A 159 -26.40 23.63 7.75
CA GLY A 159 -26.19 25.06 7.50
C GLY A 159 -25.43 25.78 8.61
N ASN A 160 -25.02 25.07 9.67
CA ASN A 160 -24.32 25.66 10.82
C ASN A 160 -22.81 25.43 10.67
N GLN A 161 -22.05 26.53 10.59
CA GLN A 161 -20.60 26.51 10.45
C GLN A 161 -19.90 25.67 11.53
N LYS A 162 -20.36 25.71 12.79
CA LYS A 162 -19.78 24.89 13.86
C LYS A 162 -19.98 23.40 13.61
N HIS A 163 -21.12 23.00 13.06
CA HIS A 163 -21.42 21.61 12.76
C HIS A 163 -20.65 21.14 11.53
N GLU A 164 -20.42 22.01 10.54
CA GLU A 164 -19.56 21.73 9.39
C GLU A 164 -18.13 21.39 9.84
N LEU A 165 -17.55 22.19 10.73
CA LEU A 165 -16.22 21.92 11.31
C LEU A 165 -16.17 20.58 12.04
N LEU A 166 -17.23 20.23 12.77
CA LEU A 166 -17.35 18.92 13.44
C LEU A 166 -17.40 17.76 12.45
N TRP A 167 -18.11 17.90 11.32
CA TRP A 167 -18.14 16.90 10.26
C TRP A 167 -16.77 16.72 9.60
N ILE A 168 -16.07 17.83 9.30
CA ILE A 168 -14.71 17.79 8.74
C ILE A 168 -13.77 17.06 9.69
N ALA A 169 -13.77 17.44 10.98
CA ALA A 169 -12.93 16.82 12.00
C ALA A 169 -13.27 15.34 12.19
N GLY A 170 -14.55 15.01 12.32
CA GLY A 170 -15.02 13.64 12.52
C GLY A 170 -14.67 12.70 11.36
N LEU A 171 -14.90 13.13 10.11
CA LEU A 171 -14.53 12.35 8.93
C LEU A 171 -13.01 12.23 8.79
N SER A 172 -12.26 13.28 9.15
CA SER A 172 -10.80 13.25 9.08
C SER A 172 -10.19 12.31 10.10
N LEU A 173 -10.63 12.37 11.36
CA LEU A 173 -10.16 11.50 12.44
C LEU A 173 -10.60 10.05 12.24
N SER A 174 -11.86 9.81 11.84
CA SER A 174 -12.33 8.45 11.53
C SER A 174 -11.56 7.83 10.36
N SER A 175 -11.30 8.61 9.31
CA SER A 175 -10.48 8.18 8.18
C SER A 175 -9.04 7.86 8.59
N SER A 176 -8.43 8.66 9.48
CA SER A 176 -7.09 8.36 10.02
C SER A 176 -7.09 7.14 10.95
N ALA A 177 -8.14 6.95 11.74
CA ALA A 177 -8.27 5.80 12.63
C ALA A 177 -8.41 4.49 11.84
N LEU A 178 -9.37 4.44 10.91
CA LEU A 178 -9.72 3.25 10.14
C LEU A 178 -8.73 2.98 8.98
N GLY A 179 -8.18 4.04 8.39
CA GLY A 179 -7.27 3.97 7.25
C GLY A 179 -5.80 3.77 7.61
N PHE A 180 -5.44 3.97 8.88
CA PHE A 180 -4.05 3.93 9.31
C PHE A 180 -3.85 3.40 10.72
N LEU A 181 -4.35 4.08 11.76
CA LEU A 181 -4.00 3.77 13.15
C LEU A 181 -4.39 2.34 13.56
N LEU A 182 -5.65 1.96 13.40
CA LEU A 182 -6.14 0.64 13.80
C LEU A 182 -5.49 -0.49 12.98
N PRO A 183 -5.42 -0.41 11.63
CA PRO A 183 -4.66 -1.39 10.85
C PRO A 183 -3.18 -1.48 11.23
N PHE A 184 -2.52 -0.36 11.47
CA PHE A 184 -1.10 -0.32 11.84
C PHE A 184 -0.85 -0.94 13.22
N LEU A 185 -1.70 -0.66 14.20
CA LEU A 185 -1.65 -1.31 15.51
C LEU A 185 -1.87 -2.82 15.40
N ALA A 186 -2.87 -3.25 14.62
CA ALA A 186 -3.13 -4.67 14.38
C ALA A 186 -1.91 -5.37 13.73
N MET A 187 -1.33 -4.76 12.69
CA MET A 187 -0.11 -5.29 12.05
C MET A 187 1.05 -5.35 13.06
N THR A 188 1.27 -4.29 13.84
CA THR A 188 2.32 -4.25 14.87
C THR A 188 2.16 -5.39 15.87
N ILE A 189 0.94 -5.63 16.39
CA ILE A 189 0.64 -6.74 17.29
C ILE A 189 0.98 -8.09 16.64
N PHE A 190 0.55 -8.31 15.39
CA PHE A 190 0.88 -9.54 14.65
C PHE A 190 2.39 -9.74 14.51
N TYR A 191 3.14 -8.70 14.19
CA TYR A 191 4.60 -8.76 14.05
C TYR A 191 5.33 -8.93 15.37
N CYS A 192 4.82 -8.36 16.47
CA CYS A 192 5.33 -8.62 17.82
C CYS A 192 5.22 -10.10 18.16
N PHE A 193 4.05 -10.72 17.95
CA PHE A 193 3.87 -12.15 18.18
C PHE A 193 4.77 -13.00 17.27
N ILE A 194 4.86 -12.66 15.98
CA ILE A 194 5.77 -13.35 15.06
C ILE A 194 7.22 -13.26 15.56
N GLY A 195 7.67 -12.06 15.97
CA GLY A 195 9.02 -11.84 16.49
C GLY A 195 9.30 -12.70 17.73
N CYS A 196 8.38 -12.70 18.70
CA CYS A 196 8.49 -13.52 19.89
C CYS A 196 8.59 -15.02 19.57
N THR A 197 7.76 -15.53 18.65
CA THR A 197 7.79 -16.94 18.24
C THR A 197 9.08 -17.27 17.48
N VAL A 198 9.53 -16.40 16.58
CA VAL A 198 10.76 -16.62 15.82
C VAL A 198 11.98 -16.66 16.75
N THR A 199 12.10 -15.72 17.68
CA THR A 199 13.23 -15.71 18.63
C THR A 199 13.24 -16.93 19.55
N ARG A 200 12.08 -17.46 19.93
CA ARG A 200 11.97 -18.64 20.82
C ARG A 200 12.25 -19.99 20.14
N HIS A 201 11.85 -20.18 18.88
CA HIS A 201 11.82 -21.51 18.25
C HIS A 201 12.68 -21.69 16.99
N PHE A 202 13.18 -20.62 16.37
CA PHE A 202 13.87 -20.73 15.06
C PHE A 202 15.39 -20.96 15.13
N ASN A 203 15.97 -21.34 16.28
CA ASN A 203 17.38 -21.71 16.36
C ASN A 203 17.71 -23.04 15.62
N ASN A 204 16.71 -23.87 15.29
CA ASN A 204 16.90 -25.10 14.51
C ASN A 204 16.36 -24.95 13.08
N LEU A 205 17.24 -24.59 12.13
CA LEU A 205 16.89 -24.22 10.75
C LEU A 205 16.50 -25.43 9.86
N ARG A 206 15.22 -25.56 9.45
CA ARG A 206 14.82 -26.39 8.28
C ARG A 206 14.68 -25.55 7.00
N LYS A 207 14.71 -26.19 5.83
CA LYS A 207 14.53 -25.52 4.51
C LYS A 207 13.16 -24.85 4.33
N GLU A 208 12.10 -25.34 5.00
CA GLU A 208 10.76 -24.73 4.95
C GLU A 208 10.71 -23.36 5.65
N ASP A 209 11.55 -23.17 6.66
CA ASP A 209 11.68 -21.94 7.46
C ASP A 209 12.28 -20.79 6.66
N GLN A 210 13.16 -21.09 5.70
CA GLN A 210 13.76 -20.09 4.82
C GLN A 210 12.72 -19.43 3.90
N LYS A 211 11.75 -20.21 3.37
CA LYS A 211 10.66 -19.67 2.55
C LYS A 211 9.73 -18.77 3.38
N LYS A 212 9.44 -19.15 4.62
CA LYS A 212 8.63 -18.37 5.57
C LYS A 212 9.33 -17.06 5.95
N LYS A 213 10.60 -17.11 6.36
CA LYS A 213 11.44 -15.92 6.69
C LYS A 213 11.49 -14.93 5.54
N ARG A 214 11.59 -15.42 4.32
CA ARG A 214 11.68 -14.58 3.15
C ARG A 214 10.39 -13.82 2.85
N LEU A 215 9.26 -14.52 2.87
CA LEU A 215 7.96 -13.88 2.70
C LEU A 215 7.67 -12.92 3.86
N LEU A 216 8.06 -13.28 5.09
CA LEU A 216 7.99 -12.38 6.24
C LEU A 216 8.79 -11.10 6.00
N LYS A 217 10.05 -11.20 5.55
CA LYS A 217 10.90 -10.04 5.23
C LYS A 217 10.23 -9.11 4.21
N ILE A 218 9.68 -9.66 3.12
CA ILE A 218 8.96 -8.86 2.11
C ILE A 218 7.82 -8.08 2.77
N ILE A 219 6.94 -8.76 3.50
CA ILE A 219 5.73 -8.13 4.04
C ILE A 219 6.09 -7.15 5.17
N THR A 220 7.08 -7.45 6.02
CA THR A 220 7.61 -6.48 6.99
C THR A 220 8.13 -5.23 6.30
N THR A 221 8.86 -5.37 5.19
CA THR A 221 9.32 -4.21 4.42
C THR A 221 8.15 -3.41 3.84
N LEU A 222 7.11 -4.06 3.30
CA LEU A 222 5.90 -3.37 2.83
C LEU A 222 5.23 -2.56 3.95
N VAL A 223 5.13 -3.13 5.15
CA VAL A 223 4.51 -2.48 6.32
C VAL A 223 5.33 -1.28 6.79
N VAL A 224 6.66 -1.39 6.81
CA VAL A 224 7.55 -0.27 7.16
C VAL A 224 7.45 0.85 6.13
N VAL A 225 7.46 0.53 4.84
CA VAL A 225 7.32 1.53 3.77
C VAL A 225 5.95 2.19 3.82
N PHE A 226 4.88 1.42 4.02
CA PHE A 226 3.54 1.95 4.24
C PHE A 226 3.52 2.93 5.42
N ALA A 227 4.11 2.56 6.56
CA ALA A 227 4.17 3.44 7.73
C ALA A 227 4.93 4.74 7.42
N ILE A 228 6.11 4.67 6.81
CA ILE A 228 6.90 5.85 6.44
C ILE A 228 6.13 6.75 5.48
N CYS A 229 5.47 6.18 4.49
CA CYS A 229 4.74 6.94 3.48
C CYS A 229 3.48 7.62 4.03
N TRP A 230 2.70 6.92 4.86
CA TRP A 230 1.37 7.36 5.29
C TRP A 230 1.36 8.11 6.62
N THR A 231 2.33 7.89 7.52
CA THR A 231 2.36 8.55 8.84
C THR A 231 2.32 10.07 8.71
N PRO A 232 3.15 10.74 7.88
CA PRO A 232 3.15 12.20 7.82
C PRO A 232 1.80 12.76 7.38
N PHE A 233 1.13 12.10 6.43
CA PHE A 233 -0.19 12.51 5.96
C PHE A 233 -1.23 12.41 7.08
N HIS A 234 -1.30 11.28 7.78
CA HIS A 234 -2.27 11.09 8.85
C HIS A 234 -2.01 11.96 10.07
N VAL A 235 -0.74 12.22 10.41
CA VAL A 235 -0.38 13.16 11.49
C VAL A 235 -0.85 14.56 11.16
N LEU A 236 -0.48 15.10 9.99
CA LEU A 236 -0.87 16.46 9.59
C LEU A 236 -2.38 16.60 9.46
N LYS A 237 -3.06 15.61 8.84
CA LYS A 237 -4.52 15.58 8.72
C LYS A 237 -5.22 15.55 10.08
N SER A 238 -4.69 14.77 11.02
CA SER A 238 -5.28 14.66 12.37
C SER A 238 -5.03 15.93 13.19
N MET A 239 -3.85 16.55 13.06
CA MET A 239 -3.57 17.84 13.69
C MET A 239 -4.50 18.93 13.18
N ASP A 240 -4.72 19.02 11.87
CA ASP A 240 -5.67 19.95 11.26
C ASP A 240 -7.10 19.72 11.77
N ALA A 241 -7.53 18.45 11.83
CA ALA A 241 -8.81 18.06 12.39
C ALA A 241 -8.98 18.44 13.87
N LEU A 242 -7.93 18.29 14.68
CA LEU A 242 -7.94 18.66 16.10
C LEU A 242 -7.94 20.19 16.30
N SER A 243 -7.36 20.96 15.37
CA SER A 243 -7.45 22.42 15.39
C SER A 243 -8.89 22.91 15.20
N TYR A 244 -9.71 22.24 14.36
CA TYR A 244 -11.15 22.53 14.26
C TYR A 244 -11.93 22.26 15.54
N LEU A 245 -11.43 21.38 16.42
CA LEU A 245 -12.02 21.05 17.71
C LEU A 245 -11.45 21.88 18.87
N ASN A 246 -10.54 22.82 18.60
CA ASN A 246 -9.75 23.54 19.61
C ASN A 246 -8.94 22.61 20.54
N LEU A 247 -8.53 21.44 20.04
CA LEU A 247 -7.72 20.44 20.76
C LEU A 247 -6.24 20.45 20.32
N ALA A 248 -5.90 21.24 19.30
CA ALA A 248 -4.53 21.49 18.85
C ALA A 248 -4.30 23.01 18.69
N PRO A 249 -3.04 23.48 18.61
CA PRO A 249 -2.75 24.89 18.43
C PRO A 249 -3.45 25.47 17.20
N THR A 250 -3.95 26.71 17.34
CA THR A 250 -4.61 27.46 16.26
C THR A 250 -3.81 28.72 15.88
N SER A 251 -2.54 28.80 16.29
CA SER A 251 -1.67 29.92 15.96
C SER A 251 -1.42 30.01 14.46
N CYS A 252 -1.31 31.24 13.94
CA CYS A 252 -1.07 31.48 12.51
C CYS A 252 0.16 30.72 11.99
N GLY A 253 1.24 30.66 12.78
CA GLY A 253 2.44 29.89 12.43
C GLY A 253 2.17 28.39 12.30
N PHE A 254 1.37 27.81 13.19
CA PHE A 254 1.03 26.38 13.13
C PHE A 254 0.12 26.05 11.94
N VAL A 255 -0.92 26.85 11.71
CA VAL A 255 -1.81 26.67 10.56
C VAL A 255 -1.03 26.82 9.24
N ARG A 256 -0.13 27.79 9.15
CA ARG A 256 0.76 27.96 7.99
C ARG A 256 1.67 26.74 7.78
N LEU A 257 2.22 26.17 8.85
CA LEU A 257 3.01 24.94 8.77
C LEU A 257 2.18 23.78 8.21
N LEU A 258 0.96 23.56 8.74
CA LEU A 258 0.06 22.52 8.25
C LEU A 258 -0.25 22.69 6.75
N LEU A 259 -0.63 23.91 6.34
CA LEU A 259 -0.92 24.24 4.95
C LEU A 259 0.25 23.98 4.01
N LEU A 260 1.48 24.32 4.42
CA LEU A 260 2.68 24.13 3.59
C LEU A 260 3.17 22.68 3.59
N ALA A 261 3.01 21.95 4.69
CA ALA A 261 3.51 20.57 4.83
C ALA A 261 2.56 19.53 4.21
N HIS A 262 1.25 19.76 4.24
CA HIS A 262 0.24 18.79 3.80
C HIS A 262 0.46 18.31 2.35
N PRO A 263 0.72 19.18 1.35
CA PRO A 263 0.94 18.73 -0.03
C PRO A 263 2.14 17.77 -0.19
N TYR A 264 3.22 17.98 0.57
CA TYR A 264 4.39 17.10 0.54
C TYR A 264 4.09 15.76 1.21
N ALA A 265 3.36 15.77 2.33
CA ALA A 265 2.94 14.55 2.99
C ALA A 265 1.95 13.72 2.14
N THR A 266 1.00 14.37 1.46
CA THR A 266 0.12 13.72 0.47
C THR A 266 0.95 13.10 -0.65
N CYS A 267 1.94 13.83 -1.19
CA CYS A 267 2.81 13.32 -2.23
C CYS A 267 3.60 12.08 -1.75
N LEU A 268 4.13 12.10 -0.53
CA LEU A 268 4.83 10.96 0.05
C LEU A 268 3.91 9.74 0.25
N ALA A 269 2.66 9.97 0.67
CA ALA A 269 1.66 8.89 0.76
C ALA A 269 1.38 8.27 -0.62
N TYR A 270 1.31 9.08 -1.68
CA TYR A 270 1.07 8.60 -3.05
C TYR A 270 2.24 7.81 -3.63
N VAL A 271 3.48 8.10 -3.22
CA VAL A 271 4.67 7.32 -3.61
C VAL A 271 4.54 5.85 -3.19
N ASN A 272 3.80 5.54 -2.11
CA ASN A 272 3.56 4.16 -1.67
C ASN A 272 3.06 3.24 -2.81
N SER A 273 2.16 3.75 -3.67
CA SER A 273 1.55 2.96 -4.74
C SER A 273 2.52 2.57 -5.86
N CYS A 274 3.63 3.28 -6.04
CA CYS A 274 4.67 2.90 -7.02
C CYS A 274 5.87 2.19 -6.38
N LEU A 275 6.01 2.21 -5.05
CA LEU A 275 7.08 1.48 -4.35
C LEU A 275 6.79 -0.03 -4.25
N ASN A 276 5.52 -0.44 -4.19
CA ASN A 276 5.13 -1.85 -4.05
C ASN A 276 5.79 -2.78 -5.11
N PRO A 277 5.70 -2.49 -6.44
CA PRO A 277 6.38 -3.29 -7.46
C PRO A 277 7.90 -3.36 -7.30
N LEU A 278 8.54 -2.25 -6.90
CA LEU A 278 9.99 -2.20 -6.68
C LEU A 278 10.38 -3.12 -5.52
N LEU A 279 9.63 -3.06 -4.42
CA LEU A 279 9.83 -3.94 -3.27
C LEU A 279 9.67 -5.41 -3.64
N TYR A 280 8.72 -5.75 -4.50
CA TYR A 280 8.60 -7.12 -5.03
C TYR A 280 9.80 -7.51 -5.89
N ALA A 281 10.30 -6.61 -6.74
CA ALA A 281 11.48 -6.87 -7.58
C ALA A 281 12.75 -7.13 -6.76
N PHE A 282 12.96 -6.38 -5.67
CA PHE A 282 14.13 -6.56 -4.79
C PHE A 282 14.00 -7.76 -3.85
N PHE A 283 12.82 -7.97 -3.28
CA PHE A 283 12.66 -8.92 -2.18
C PHE A 283 11.96 -10.24 -2.56
N ASP A 284 11.21 -10.31 -3.67
CA ASP A 284 10.55 -11.55 -4.17
C ASP A 284 11.24 -12.15 -5.41
N LEU A 285 11.92 -13.28 -5.24
CA LEU A 285 12.68 -13.96 -6.31
C LEU A 285 11.71 -14.72 -7.22
N ARG A 286 10.49 -15.05 -6.75
CA ARG A 286 9.48 -15.64 -7.64
C ARG A 286 9.01 -14.59 -8.63
N PHE A 287 8.68 -13.41 -8.12
CA PHE A 287 8.32 -12.27 -8.96
C PHE A 287 9.47 -11.92 -9.92
N ARG A 288 10.71 -11.78 -9.42
CA ARG A 288 11.89 -11.55 -10.27
C ARG A 288 12.07 -12.63 -11.34
N SER A 289 11.94 -13.91 -10.99
CA SER A 289 12.07 -15.02 -11.94
C SER A 289 10.95 -15.00 -12.99
N GLN A 290 9.73 -14.61 -12.62
CA GLN A 290 8.63 -14.43 -13.55
C GLN A 290 8.92 -13.24 -14.48
N CYS A 291 9.34 -12.08 -13.97
CA CYS A 291 9.70 -10.93 -14.79
C CYS A 291 10.84 -11.23 -15.77
N LEU A 292 11.91 -11.90 -15.32
CA LEU A 292 13.01 -12.32 -16.20
C LEU A 292 12.56 -13.29 -17.29
N CYS A 293 11.61 -14.17 -16.97
CA CYS A 293 11.00 -15.06 -17.96
C CYS A 293 10.19 -14.29 -19.01
N LEU A 294 9.58 -13.15 -18.64
CA LEU A 294 8.82 -12.31 -19.57
C LEU A 294 9.70 -11.46 -20.46
N LEU A 295 10.86 -11.05 -19.96
CA LEU A 295 11.87 -10.32 -20.72
C LEU A 295 12.72 -11.23 -21.63
N ASN A 296 12.41 -12.54 -21.71
CA ASN A 296 13.25 -13.56 -22.36
C ASN A 296 14.71 -13.61 -21.86
N LEU A 297 15.02 -13.01 -20.71
CA LEU A 297 16.35 -12.96 -20.09
C LEU A 297 16.67 -14.22 -19.25
N LYS A 298 15.97 -15.32 -19.53
CA LYS A 298 16.09 -16.55 -18.72
C LYS A 298 17.35 -17.35 -19.06
N SER A 299 17.89 -17.22 -20.27
CA SER A 299 19.16 -17.87 -20.66
C SER A 299 20.34 -17.28 -19.88
N THR A 300 20.45 -15.95 -19.84
CA THR A 300 21.55 -15.24 -19.18
C THR A 300 21.55 -15.38 -17.66
N TRP A 301 20.39 -15.46 -17.01
CA TRP A 301 20.31 -15.66 -15.55
C TRP A 301 20.63 -17.09 -15.08
N LEU A 302 20.38 -18.10 -15.92
CA LEU A 302 20.76 -19.48 -15.62
C LEU A 302 22.25 -19.69 -15.85
N GLU A 303 22.81 -19.12 -16.93
CA GLU A 303 24.27 -19.12 -17.20
C GLU A 303 25.06 -18.49 -16.05
N GLN A 304 24.62 -17.33 -15.54
CA GLN A 304 25.34 -16.64 -14.45
C GLN A 304 25.19 -17.32 -13.08
N LYS A 305 24.17 -18.15 -12.88
CA LYS A 305 24.04 -18.99 -11.67
C LYS A 305 24.82 -20.30 -11.79
N GLN A 306 25.03 -20.78 -13.02
CA GLN A 306 25.80 -21.98 -13.30
C GLN A 306 27.30 -21.69 -13.20
N GLU A 307 27.79 -20.54 -13.70
CA GLU A 307 29.18 -20.09 -13.49
C GLU A 307 29.53 -19.89 -12.01
N ASN A 308 28.63 -19.31 -11.21
CA ASN A 308 28.84 -19.13 -9.76
C ASN A 308 28.79 -20.44 -8.97
N LEU A 309 28.12 -21.49 -9.47
CA LEU A 309 28.20 -22.84 -8.89
C LEU A 309 29.45 -23.59 -9.35
N ILE A 310 29.85 -23.45 -10.61
CA ILE A 310 31.05 -24.10 -11.16
C ILE A 310 32.32 -23.58 -10.46
N CYS A 311 32.38 -22.28 -10.17
CA CYS A 311 33.49 -21.67 -9.42
C CYS A 311 33.55 -22.11 -7.94
N PHE A 312 32.40 -22.49 -7.35
CA PHE A 312 32.35 -23.01 -5.98
C PHE A 312 32.77 -24.48 -5.87
N TYR A 313 32.57 -25.27 -6.92
CA TYR A 313 33.00 -26.68 -6.97
C TYR A 313 34.44 -26.87 -7.45
N SER A 314 35.05 -25.90 -8.13
CA SER A 314 36.47 -25.94 -8.52
C SER A 314 37.45 -25.62 -7.38
N CYS A 315 36.97 -25.12 -6.23
CA CYS A 315 37.81 -24.76 -5.08
C CYS A 315 37.91 -25.85 -3.99
N PHE A 316 37.24 -26.99 -4.13
CA PHE A 316 37.38 -28.12 -3.19
C PHE A 316 38.26 -29.22 -3.80
N PRO A 317 39.47 -29.48 -3.27
CA PRO A 317 40.27 -30.61 -3.72
C PRO A 317 39.53 -31.91 -3.37
N LYS A 318 39.24 -32.73 -4.38
CA LYS A 318 38.77 -34.11 -4.24
C LYS A 318 39.76 -34.88 -3.35
N LYS A 319 39.38 -35.20 -2.11
CA LYS A 319 40.01 -36.31 -1.39
C LYS A 319 39.69 -37.59 -2.16
N ARG A 320 40.75 -38.24 -2.64
CA ARG A 320 40.75 -39.56 -3.27
C ARG A 320 40.54 -40.59 -2.16
N ASP A 321 39.35 -41.16 -2.07
CA ASP A 321 39.16 -42.41 -1.34
C ASP A 321 39.48 -43.56 -2.30
N THR A 322 40.67 -44.12 -2.12
CA THR A 322 41.09 -45.39 -2.72
C THR A 322 40.45 -46.51 -1.91
N VAL A 323 39.52 -47.24 -2.52
CA VAL A 323 39.06 -48.56 -2.06
C VAL A 323 39.28 -49.51 -3.22
N MET A 324 40.13 -50.52 -3.03
CA MET A 324 40.04 -51.83 -3.70
C MET A 324 41.04 -52.80 -3.04
N GLY A 325 40.54 -54.01 -2.74
CA GLY A 325 41.32 -55.23 -2.57
C GLY A 325 41.66 -55.59 -1.15
#